data_AF-A0A9P6XLN4-F1
#
_entry.id   AF-A0A9P6XLN4-F1
#
_cell.length_a   1.000
_cell.length_b   1.000
_cell.length_c   1.000
_cell.angle_alpha   90.00
_cell.angle_beta   90.00
_cell.angle_gamma   90.00
#
_symmetry.space_group_name_H-M   'P 1'
#
loop_
_entity.id
_entity.type
_entity.pdbx_description
1 polymer ?
#
loop_
_entity_poly.entity_id
_entity_poly.type
_entity_poly.pdbx_seq_one_letter_code
_entity_poly.pdbx_strand_id
1 'polypeptide(L)'
;MAESRAASNALADPYDPQYSINHWLDQYEDSCDSQYRSEEQKRQHVGAYLPKDAARWIRQSKTSSWADVKKKLLKTFGIAPKEYKQLALKRLKSLRQGKTPIAHSG
;
A
#
# COMPACT_ATOMS: atom_id res chain seq x y z
N MET A 1 -9.63 19.04 -18.03
CA MET A 1 -10.14 17.86 -17.30
C MET A 1 -9.56 16.63 -17.97
N ALA A 2 -8.39 16.15 -17.54
CA ALA A 2 -7.67 15.09 -18.27
C ALA A 2 -6.96 14.12 -17.30
N GLU A 3 -7.71 13.51 -16.39
CA GLU A 3 -7.15 12.55 -15.43
C GLU A 3 -8.13 11.37 -15.22
N SER A 4 -8.44 10.60 -16.27
CA SER A 4 -9.35 9.44 -16.10
C SER A 4 -9.14 8.26 -17.05
N ARG A 5 -8.01 8.13 -17.74
CA ARG A 5 -7.80 7.03 -18.72
C ARG A 5 -6.61 6.11 -18.45
N ALA A 6 -5.85 6.33 -17.37
CA ALA A 6 -4.76 5.43 -16.97
C ALA A 6 -5.17 4.40 -15.90
N ALA A 7 -6.39 4.50 -15.34
CA ALA A 7 -6.86 3.63 -14.26
C ALA A 7 -7.40 2.26 -14.74
N SER A 8 -7.55 2.05 -16.05
CA SER A 8 -8.25 0.86 -16.57
C SER A 8 -7.39 -0.41 -16.67
N ASN A 9 -6.12 -0.36 -16.29
CA ASN A 9 -5.22 -1.52 -16.37
C ASN A 9 -4.25 -1.64 -15.18
N ALA A 10 -4.43 -0.82 -14.14
CA ALA A 10 -3.65 -0.90 -12.91
C ALA A 10 -4.23 -2.01 -12.03
N LEU A 11 -3.39 -2.99 -11.65
CA LEU A 11 -3.77 -4.11 -10.79
C LEU A 11 -4.08 -3.66 -9.36
N ALA A 12 -3.44 -2.59 -8.90
CA ALA A 12 -3.68 -1.98 -7.60
C ALA A 12 -3.26 -0.51 -7.63
N ASP A 13 -3.64 0.22 -6.59
CA ASP A 13 -3.13 1.57 -6.36
C ASP A 13 -1.62 1.53 -6.06
N PRO A 14 -0.82 2.54 -6.47
CA PRO A 14 0.58 2.63 -6.08
C PRO A 14 0.75 2.68 -4.55
N TYR A 15 1.83 2.09 -4.04
CA TYR A 15 2.14 2.11 -2.62
C TYR A 15 2.44 3.55 -2.15
N ASP A 16 1.61 4.03 -1.23
CA ASP A 16 1.83 5.29 -0.56
C ASP A 16 2.44 5.07 0.85
N PRO A 17 3.61 5.69 1.14
CA PRO A 17 4.33 5.50 2.39
C PRO A 17 3.61 6.07 3.64
N GLN A 18 2.50 6.81 3.48
CA GLN A 18 1.66 7.22 4.60
C GLN A 18 0.76 6.09 5.11
N TYR A 19 0.61 5.00 4.35
CA TYR A 19 -0.20 3.85 4.69
C TYR A 19 0.66 2.64 5.07
N SER A 20 0.06 1.70 5.80
CA SER A 20 0.74 0.46 6.15
C SER A 20 1.01 -0.38 4.90
N ILE A 21 2.28 -0.67 4.62
CA ILE A 21 2.66 -1.59 3.55
C ILE A 21 2.00 -2.96 3.70
N ASN A 22 1.70 -3.39 4.93
CA ASN A 22 0.96 -4.63 5.19
C ASN A 22 -0.44 -4.60 4.57
N HIS A 23 -1.17 -3.50 4.78
CA HIS A 23 -2.52 -3.33 4.26
C HIS A 23 -2.50 -3.19 2.73
N TRP A 24 -1.52 -2.47 2.20
CA TRP A 24 -1.34 -2.33 0.76
C TRP A 24 -1.02 -3.67 0.07
N LEU A 25 -0.13 -4.48 0.66
CA LEU A 25 0.21 -5.82 0.15
C LEU A 25 -1.00 -6.76 0.15
N ASP A 26 -1.86 -6.67 1.14
CA ASP A 26 -3.10 -7.43 1.25
C ASP A 26 -4.08 -7.07 0.12
N GLN A 27 -4.31 -5.76 -0.09
CA GLN A 27 -5.14 -5.26 -1.19
C GLN A 27 -4.58 -5.62 -2.58
N TYR A 28 -3.27 -5.56 -2.75
CA TYR A 28 -2.61 -5.97 -3.99
C TYR A 28 -2.76 -7.48 -4.25
N GLU A 29 -2.65 -8.29 -3.20
CA GLU A 29 -2.82 -9.74 -3.30
C GLU A 29 -4.24 -10.12 -3.67
N ASP A 30 -5.24 -9.51 -3.03
CA ASP A 30 -6.67 -9.67 -3.30
C ASP A 30 -7.00 -9.29 -4.75
N SER A 31 -6.50 -8.14 -5.22
CA SER A 31 -6.71 -7.68 -6.59
C SER A 31 -6.05 -8.60 -7.64
N CYS A 32 -4.86 -9.14 -7.32
CA CYS A 32 -4.21 -10.12 -8.18
C CYS A 32 -4.91 -11.48 -8.17
N ASP A 33 -5.49 -11.88 -7.04
CA ASP A 33 -6.24 -13.13 -6.89
C ASP A 33 -7.55 -13.09 -7.69
N SER A 34 -8.25 -11.96 -7.62
CA SER A 34 -9.44 -11.67 -8.43
C SER A 34 -9.19 -11.78 -9.94
N GLN A 35 -7.96 -11.50 -10.39
CA GLN A 35 -7.53 -11.64 -11.78
C GLN A 35 -6.82 -12.96 -12.11
N TYR A 36 -6.86 -13.96 -11.22
CA TYR A 36 -6.21 -15.27 -11.40
C TYR A 36 -4.71 -15.18 -11.77
N ARG A 37 -4.00 -14.19 -11.22
CA ARG A 37 -2.57 -14.00 -11.50
C ARG A 37 -1.72 -14.96 -10.67
N SER A 38 -0.87 -15.74 -11.34
CA SER A 38 0.13 -16.59 -10.68
C SER A 38 1.08 -15.78 -9.80
N GLU A 39 1.61 -16.39 -8.73
CA GLU A 39 2.56 -15.74 -7.81
C GLU A 39 3.76 -15.10 -8.51
N GLU A 40 4.24 -15.72 -9.59
CA GLU A 40 5.32 -15.17 -10.41
C GLU A 40 4.94 -13.83 -11.05
N GLN A 41 3.72 -13.72 -11.58
CA GLN A 41 3.19 -12.47 -12.14
C GLN A 41 3.06 -11.41 -11.04
N LYS A 42 2.52 -11.79 -9.86
CA LYS A 42 2.44 -10.88 -8.70
C LYS A 42 3.81 -10.28 -8.38
N ARG A 43 4.87 -11.12 -8.40
CA ARG A 43 6.25 -10.74 -8.11
C ARG A 43 6.90 -9.87 -9.19
N GLN A 44 6.59 -10.10 -10.45
CA GLN A 44 7.11 -9.29 -11.56
C GLN A 44 6.48 -7.89 -11.58
N HIS A 45 5.19 -7.80 -11.28
CA HIS A 45 4.43 -6.55 -11.36
C HIS A 45 4.51 -5.68 -10.10
N VAL A 46 4.76 -6.25 -8.91
CA VAL A 46 4.77 -5.49 -7.64
C VAL A 46 5.76 -4.31 -7.67
N GLY A 47 6.89 -4.46 -8.36
CA GLY A 47 7.90 -3.41 -8.48
C GLY A 47 7.43 -2.20 -9.29
N ALA A 48 6.38 -2.33 -10.09
CA ALA A 48 5.78 -1.21 -10.83
C ALA A 48 4.90 -0.32 -9.94
N TYR A 49 4.37 -0.87 -8.85
CA TYR A 49 3.50 -0.17 -7.91
C TYR A 49 4.24 0.34 -6.67
N LEU A 50 5.50 -0.06 -6.50
CA LEU A 50 6.35 0.39 -5.41
C LEU A 50 7.21 1.60 -5.82
N PRO A 51 7.62 2.45 -4.86
CA PRO A 51 8.57 3.52 -5.14
C PRO A 51 9.89 2.94 -5.67
N LYS A 52 10.57 3.72 -6.51
CA LYS A 52 11.80 3.29 -7.23
C LYS A 52 12.84 2.63 -6.33
N ASP A 53 13.01 3.12 -5.10
CA ASP A 53 13.93 2.54 -4.12
C ASP A 53 13.50 1.15 -3.65
N ALA A 54 12.22 0.95 -3.33
CA ALA A 54 11.69 -0.36 -2.94
C ALA A 54 11.70 -1.36 -4.11
N ALA A 55 11.35 -0.90 -5.32
CA ALA A 55 11.42 -1.70 -6.53
C ALA A 55 12.86 -2.16 -6.85
N ARG A 56 13.85 -1.25 -6.73
CA ARG A 56 15.27 -1.57 -6.87
C ARG A 56 15.72 -2.58 -5.82
N TRP A 57 15.27 -2.42 -4.57
CA TRP A 57 15.62 -3.31 -3.48
C TRP A 57 15.06 -4.73 -3.68
N ILE A 58 13.82 -4.87 -4.16
CA ILE A 58 13.24 -6.20 -4.48
C ILE A 58 14.06 -6.90 -5.57
N ARG A 59 14.42 -6.17 -6.65
CA ARG A 59 15.24 -6.72 -7.73
C ARG A 59 16.59 -7.24 -7.23
N GLN A 60 17.18 -6.58 -6.23
CA GLN A 60 18.44 -7.00 -5.62
C GLN A 60 18.28 -8.14 -4.60
N SER A 61 17.14 -8.23 -3.93
CA SER A 61 16.90 -9.15 -2.80
C SER A 61 16.71 -10.62 -3.16
N LYS A 62 16.78 -10.97 -4.46
CA LYS A 62 16.61 -12.34 -5.00
C LYS A 62 15.54 -13.14 -4.25
N THR A 63 14.29 -12.71 -4.37
CA THR A 63 13.13 -13.35 -3.73
C THR A 63 12.59 -14.49 -4.59
N SER A 64 12.53 -15.70 -4.04
CA SER A 64 12.04 -16.89 -4.78
C SER A 64 10.52 -17.04 -4.75
N SER A 65 9.84 -16.51 -3.72
CA SER A 65 8.39 -16.65 -3.56
C SER A 65 7.74 -15.30 -3.23
N TRP A 66 6.46 -15.17 -3.54
CA TRP A 66 5.68 -13.99 -3.17
C TRP A 66 5.64 -13.78 -1.64
N ALA A 67 5.53 -14.87 -0.88
CA ALA A 67 5.64 -14.83 0.58
C ALA A 67 6.97 -14.25 1.09
N ASP A 68 8.10 -14.53 0.40
CA ASP A 68 9.41 -13.96 0.75
C ASP A 68 9.45 -12.46 0.48
N VAL A 69 8.87 -12.02 -0.65
CA VAL A 69 8.71 -10.58 -0.96
C VAL A 69 7.92 -9.87 0.12
N LYS A 70 6.75 -10.40 0.52
CA LYS A 70 5.92 -9.80 1.57
C LYS A 70 6.70 -9.66 2.88
N LYS A 71 7.34 -10.73 3.35
CA LYS A 71 8.16 -10.72 4.59
C LYS A 71 9.29 -9.69 4.51
N LYS A 72 9.99 -9.65 3.39
CA LYS A 72 11.13 -8.73 3.18
C LYS A 72 10.69 -7.27 3.09
N LEU A 73 9.60 -6.98 2.37
CA LEU A 73 9.01 -5.64 2.33
C LEU A 73 8.50 -5.20 3.70
N LEU A 74 7.82 -6.07 4.44
CA LEU A 74 7.39 -5.80 5.81
C LEU A 74 8.55 -5.58 6.77
N LYS A 75 9.68 -6.27 6.57
CA LYS A 75 10.87 -6.07 7.41
C LYS A 75 11.59 -4.76 7.12
N THR A 76 11.66 -4.36 5.86
CA THR A 76 12.41 -3.17 5.42
C THR A 76 11.59 -1.88 5.46
N PHE A 77 10.32 -1.95 5.07
CA PHE A 77 9.41 -0.82 4.94
C PHE A 77 8.18 -0.93 5.84
N GLY A 78 7.99 -2.06 6.53
CA GLY A 78 6.92 -2.20 7.49
C GLY A 78 7.19 -1.35 8.72
N ILE A 79 6.22 -0.49 9.01
CA ILE A 79 6.17 0.23 10.27
C ILE A 79 5.81 -0.80 11.35
N ALA A 80 6.55 -0.82 12.45
CA ALA A 80 6.24 -1.73 13.55
C ALA A 80 4.78 -1.55 13.97
N PRO A 81 4.02 -2.62 14.25
CA PRO A 81 2.59 -2.54 14.58
C PRO A 81 2.31 -1.58 15.76
N LYS A 82 3.31 -1.39 16.63
CA LYS A 82 3.28 -0.44 17.74
C LYS A 82 3.24 1.03 17.27
N GLU A 83 4.02 1.37 16.25
CA GLU A 83 4.06 2.71 15.65
C GLU A 83 2.87 2.97 14.74
N TYR A 84 2.39 1.95 14.01
CA TYR A 84 1.17 2.09 13.21
C TYR A 84 -0.06 2.32 14.09
N LYS A 85 -0.17 1.63 15.23
CA LYS A 85 -1.26 1.88 16.20
C LYS A 85 -1.20 3.31 16.73
N GLN A 86 0.00 3.84 17.00
CA GLN A 86 0.17 5.23 17.41
C GLN A 86 -0.19 6.22 16.29
N LEU A 87 0.20 5.97 15.04
CA LEU A 87 -0.15 6.79 13.89
C LEU A 87 -1.66 6.78 13.62
N ALA A 88 -2.28 5.60 13.65
CA ALA A 88 -3.71 5.41 13.51
C ALA A 88 -4.48 6.09 14.65
N LEU A 89 -4.01 5.95 15.90
CA LEU A 89 -4.57 6.67 17.05
C LEU A 89 -4.43 8.19 16.88
N LYS A 90 -3.30 8.68 16.36
CA LYS A 90 -3.07 10.11 16.12
C LYS A 90 -4.02 10.64 15.04
N ARG A 91 -4.18 9.90 13.93
CA ARG A 91 -5.16 10.19 12.86
C ARG A 91 -6.60 10.14 13.38
N LEU A 92 -6.95 9.12 14.17
CA LEU A 92 -8.26 9.03 14.85
C LEU A 92 -8.49 10.21 15.78
N LYS A 93 -7.49 10.64 16.55
CA LYS A 93 -7.57 11.83 17.42
C LYS A 93 -7.77 13.10 16.60
N SER A 94 -7.03 13.28 15.51
CA SER A 94 -7.18 14.42 14.59
C SER A 94 -8.55 14.42 13.90
N LEU A 95 -9.07 13.26 13.49
CA LEU A 95 -10.42 13.12 12.94
C LEU A 95 -11.51 13.41 13.99
N ARG A 96 -11.28 13.00 15.25
CA ARG A 96 -12.18 13.26 16.37
C ARG A 96 -12.14 14.71 16.85
N GLN A 97 -11.02 15.42 16.65
CA GLN A 97 -10.93 16.87 16.90
C GLN A 97 -11.36 17.74 15.72
N GLY A 98 -11.54 17.17 14.51
CA GLY A 98 -11.92 17.89 13.28
C GLY A 98 -13.41 17.91 12.94
N LYS A 99 -14.30 17.45 13.83
CA LYS A 99 -15.77 17.54 13.72
C LYS A 99 -16.25 17.96 15.11
N THR A 100 -16.65 19.21 15.37
CA THR A 100 -17.83 19.98 14.90
C THR A 100 -17.77 21.39 15.54
N PRO A 101 -18.55 22.44 15.15
CA PRO A 101 -19.67 22.50 14.20
C PRO A 101 -19.53 23.61 13.13
N ILE A 102 -20.07 23.39 11.93
CA ILE A 102 -20.50 24.53 11.10
C ILE A 102 -21.81 25.06 11.70
N ALA A 103 -21.70 25.92 12.70
CA ALA A 103 -22.74 26.90 12.99
C ALA A 103 -22.58 28.03 11.97
N HIS A 104 -23.38 28.01 10.90
CA HIS A 104 -23.64 29.21 10.13
C HIS A 104 -25.13 29.51 10.28
N SER A 105 -25.38 30.55 11.07
CA SER A 105 -26.68 31.16 11.31
C SER A 105 -27.30 31.62 10.00
N GLY A 106 -28.59 31.35 9.83
CA GLY A 106 -29.48 31.94 8.83
C GLY A 106 -30.88 31.97 9.42
#